data_AF-A0A953TYE8-F1
#
_entry.id   AF-A0A953TYE8-F1
#
_cell.length_a   1.000
_cell.length_b   1.000
_cell.length_c   1.000
_cell.angle_alpha   90.00
_cell.angle_beta   90.00
_cell.angle_gamma   90.00
#
_symmetry.space_group_name_H-M   'P 1'
#
loop_
_entity.id
_entity.type
_entity.pdbx_description
1 polymer ?
#
loop_
_entity_poly.entity_id
_entity_poly.type
_entity_poly.pdbx_seq_one_letter_code
_entity_poly.pdbx_strand_id
1 'polypeptide(L)' 'MAIYFSMSEADVELALKQPWVGIGSDGAAVNPSMEFMGRSHPRFYGTFPRVLGVYVREKGVLTLPDAVRKMTSLPA' A
#
# COMPACT_ATOMS: atom_id res chain seq x y z
N MET A 1 -16.96 -1.17 -8.11
CA MET A 1 -15.74 -1.85 -7.61
C MET A 1 -16.04 -2.41 -6.22
N ALA A 2 -15.48 -3.56 -5.84
CA ALA A 2 -15.75 -4.22 -4.56
C ALA A 2 -14.47 -4.26 -3.69
N ILE A 3 -14.65 -4.28 -2.37
CA ILE A 3 -13.56 -4.47 -1.40
C ILE A 3 -13.68 -5.90 -0.89
N TYR A 4 -12.65 -6.70 -1.13
CA TYR A 4 -12.57 -8.08 -0.67
C TYR A 4 -11.57 -8.17 0.48
N PHE A 5 -11.99 -8.79 1.59
CA PHE A 5 -11.13 -9.10 2.74
C PHE A 5 -10.64 -10.54 2.64
N SER A 6 -10.04 -10.89 1.51
CA SER A 6 -9.66 -12.28 1.18
C SER A 6 -8.19 -12.60 1.42
N MET A 7 -7.36 -11.61 1.72
CA MET A 7 -5.92 -11.79 1.98
C MET A 7 -5.63 -11.87 3.48
N SER A 8 -4.69 -12.72 3.86
CA SER A 8 -4.14 -12.75 5.21
C SER A 8 -3.18 -11.60 5.42
N GLU A 9 -3.33 -10.88 6.53
CA GLU A 9 -2.39 -9.82 6.92
C GLU A 9 -0.97 -10.36 7.12
N ALA A 10 -0.83 -11.60 7.61
CA ALA A 10 0.48 -12.23 7.81
C ALA A 10 1.22 -12.45 6.47
N ASP A 11 0.49 -12.78 5.40
CA ASP A 11 1.08 -12.95 4.07
C ASP A 11 1.52 -11.59 3.49
N VAL A 12 0.74 -10.53 3.75
CA VAL A 12 1.10 -9.16 3.36
C VAL A 12 2.39 -8.74 4.06
N GLU A 13 2.49 -8.95 5.38
CA GLU A 13 3.70 -8.61 6.14
C GLU A 13 4.91 -9.45 5.71
N LEU A 14 4.71 -10.73 5.41
CA LEU A 14 5.76 -11.60 4.88
C LEU A 14 6.30 -11.08 3.55
N ALA A 15 5.41 -10.66 2.64
CA ALA A 15 5.79 -10.07 1.35
C ALA A 15 6.53 -8.74 1.54
N LEU A 16 6.05 -7.86 2.43
CA LEU A 16 6.68 -6.57 2.70
C LEU A 16 8.14 -6.71 3.14
N LYS A 17 8.47 -7.73 3.93
CA LYS A 17 9.83 -7.99 4.43
C LYS A 17 10.82 -8.43 3.33
N GLN A 18 10.37 -8.86 2.15
CA GLN A 18 11.26 -9.37 1.11
C GLN A 18 12.01 -8.22 0.42
N PRO A 19 13.34 -8.30 0.21
CA PRO A 19 14.15 -7.16 -0.26
C PRO A 19 13.86 -6.71 -1.70
N TRP A 20 13.23 -7.57 -2.51
CA TRP A 20 12.84 -7.32 -3.90
C TRP A 20 11.39 -6.83 -4.08
N VAL A 21 10.60 -6.76 -3.01
CA VAL A 21 9.20 -6.30 -3.10
C VAL A 21 9.14 -4.78 -3.00
N GLY A 22 8.61 -4.14 -4.05
CA GLY A 22 8.27 -2.71 -4.10
C GLY A 22 6.81 -2.43 -3.74
N ILE A 23 6.48 -1.15 -3.54
CA ILE A 23 5.12 -0.70 -3.17
C ILE A 23 4.41 -0.11 -4.39
N GLY A 24 3.24 -0.64 -4.73
CA GLY A 24 2.35 -0.11 -5.75
C GLY A 24 0.94 0.11 -5.19
N SER A 25 0.28 1.21 -5.58
CA SER A 25 -1.08 1.48 -5.11
C SER A 25 -2.11 0.52 -5.69
N ASP A 26 -1.87 0.02 -6.91
CA ASP A 26 -2.88 -0.68 -7.72
C ASP A 26 -4.22 0.10 -7.77
N GLY A 27 -4.09 1.43 -7.69
CA GLY A 27 -5.20 2.36 -7.67
C GLY A 27 -5.49 2.87 -9.07
N ALA A 28 -6.77 2.97 -9.43
CA ALA A 28 -7.15 3.71 -10.61
C ALA A 28 -7.02 5.22 -10.32
N ALA A 29 -6.62 5.99 -11.34
CA ALA A 29 -6.60 7.44 -11.27
C ALA A 29 -8.04 7.95 -11.35
N VAL A 30 -8.61 8.29 -10.20
CA VAL A 30 -10.02 8.73 -10.08
C VAL A 30 -10.09 10.01 -9.29
N ASN A 31 -11.08 10.84 -9.61
CA ASN A 31 -11.44 12.01 -8.81
C ASN A 31 -12.67 11.67 -7.94
N PRO A 32 -12.71 12.09 -6.66
CA PRO A 32 -13.89 11.95 -5.80
C PRO A 32 -15.22 12.45 -6.38
N SER A 33 -15.20 13.39 -7.33
CA SER A 33 -16.38 13.92 -8.02
C SER A 33 -16.89 13.04 -9.16
N MET A 34 -16.24 11.92 -9.47
CA MET A 34 -16.65 11.00 -10.54
C MET A 34 -17.78 10.09 -10.04
N GLU A 35 -19.02 10.59 -10.14
CA GLU A 35 -20.24 9.94 -9.63
C GLU A 35 -20.46 8.49 -10.13
N PHE A 36 -19.96 8.16 -11.32
CA PHE A 36 -20.17 6.83 -11.92
C PHE A 36 -19.31 5.70 -11.32
N MET A 37 -18.28 6.00 -10.51
CA MET A 37 -17.36 4.98 -9.98
C MET A 37 -17.73 4.40 -8.61
N GLY A 38 -18.79 4.90 -7.97
CA GLY A 38 -19.17 4.47 -6.62
C GLY A 38 -18.07 4.72 -5.59
N ARG A 39 -18.05 3.95 -4.48
CA ARG A 39 -17.00 4.08 -3.45
C ARG A 39 -15.68 3.49 -3.95
N SER A 40 -14.66 4.33 -4.08
CA SER A 40 -13.29 3.92 -4.46
C SER A 40 -12.61 3.07 -3.38
N HIS A 41 -11.77 2.12 -3.80
CA HIS A 41 -10.98 1.32 -2.86
C HIS A 41 -9.98 2.23 -2.11
N PRO A 42 -9.79 2.08 -0.78
CA PRO A 42 -8.94 2.99 0.01
C PRO A 42 -7.48 3.03 -0.45
N ARG A 43 -7.00 1.96 -1.11
CA ARG A 43 -5.65 1.89 -1.72
C ARG A 43 -5.38 2.98 -2.76
N PHE A 44 -6.41 3.59 -3.32
CA PHE A 44 -6.26 4.64 -4.34
C PHE A 44 -5.54 5.87 -3.78
N TYR A 45 -5.74 6.15 -2.50
CA TYR A 45 -5.21 7.34 -1.83
C TYR A 45 -4.30 6.99 -0.64
N GLY A 46 -4.47 5.80 -0.06
CA GLY A 46 -3.88 5.45 1.23
C GLY A 46 -2.65 4.55 1.20
N THR A 47 -2.22 4.01 0.05
CA THR A 47 -1.16 2.97 0.03
C THR A 47 0.15 3.43 0.68
N PHE A 48 0.74 4.54 0.22
CA PHE A 48 2.03 5.00 0.74
C PHE A 48 1.94 5.48 2.20
N PRO A 49 0.92 6.29 2.61
CA PRO A 49 0.74 6.65 4.01
C PRO A 49 0.49 5.43 4.93
N ARG A 50 -0.22 4.40 4.46
CA ARG A 50 -0.44 3.17 5.23
C ARG A 50 0.87 2.41 5.46
N VAL A 51 1.75 2.35 4.46
CA VAL A 51 3.11 1.78 4.63
C VAL A 51 3.87 2.50 5.73
N LEU A 52 3.89 3.83 5.70
CA LEU A 52 4.63 4.62 6.69
C LEU A 52 3.98 4.63 8.09
N GLY A 53 2.66 4.74 8.18
CA GLY A 53 1.94 4.82 9.44
C GLY A 53 1.78 3.47 10.12
N VAL A 54 1.30 2.47 9.38
CA VAL A 54 0.95 1.16 9.95
C VAL A 54 2.16 0.24 9.94
N TYR A 55 2.80 0.05 8.79
CA TYR A 55 3.84 -0.98 8.64
C TYR A 55 5.23 -0.54 9.13
N VAL A 56 5.52 0.77 9.17
CA VAL A 56 6.75 1.30 9.80
C VAL A 56 6.50 1.68 11.25
N ARG A 57 5.64 2.68 11.52
CA ARG A 57 5.50 3.26 12.87
C ARG A 57 4.77 2.35 13.85
N GLU A 58 3.62 1.80 13.49
CA GLU A 58 2.76 1.06 14.45
C GLU A 58 3.21 -0.40 14.62
N LYS A 59 3.48 -1.10 13.52
CA LYS A 59 3.79 -2.54 13.54
C LYS A 59 5.30 -2.85 13.50
N GLY A 60 6.15 -1.91 13.08
CA GLY A 60 7.59 -2.16 12.95
C GLY A 60 7.97 -3.27 11.97
N VAL A 61 7.12 -3.55 10.98
CA VAL A 61 7.35 -4.57 9.94
C VAL A 61 8.50 -4.16 9.02
N LEU A 62 8.62 -2.86 8.77
CA LEU A 62 9.69 -2.24 7.98
C LEU A 62 10.38 -1.16 8.80
N THR A 63 11.66 -0.93 8.51
CA THR A 63 12.32 0.31 8.94
C THR A 63 11.94 1.46 8.01
N LEU A 64 12.00 2.71 8.49
CA LEU A 64 11.72 3.87 7.65
C LEU A 64 12.63 3.94 6.40
N PRO A 65 13.97 3.73 6.50
CA PRO A 65 14.83 3.70 5.32
C PRO A 65 14.47 2.61 4.32
N ASP A 66 14.13 1.41 4.78
CA ASP A 66 13.73 0.32 3.88
C ASP A 66 12.40 0.62 3.17
N ALA A 67 11.42 1.16 3.90
CA ALA A 67 10.16 1.60 3.30
C ALA A 67 10.39 2.68 2.23
N VAL A 68 11.22 3.69 2.50
CA VAL A 68 11.57 4.74 1.52
C VAL A 68 12.23 4.14 0.29
N ARG A 69 13.22 3.24 0.46
CA ARG A 69 13.86 2.53 -0.66
C ARG A 69 12.83 1.79 -1.53
N LYS A 70 11.94 1.01 -0.90
CA LYS A 70 10.88 0.22 -1.58
C LYS A 70 9.87 1.06 -2.36
N MET A 71 9.76 2.35 -2.04
CA MET A 71 8.86 3.31 -2.68
C MET A 71 9.58 4.27 -3.64
N THR A 72 10.92 4.23 -3.72
CA THR A 72 11.72 5.18 -4.52
C THR A 72 12.85 4.49 -5.30
N SER A 73 13.99 4.22 -4.69
CA SER A 73 15.19 3.72 -5.39
C SER A 73 15.11 2.25 -5.84
N LEU A 74 14.17 1.46 -5.32
CA LEU A 74 13.92 0.11 -5.82
C LEU A 74 13.16 0.11 -7.18
N PRO A 75 12.05 0.85 -7.36
CA PRO A 75 11.33 0.89 -8.65
C PRO A 75 11.90 1.84 -9.71
N ALA A 76 12.88 2.70 -9.39
CA ALA A 76 13.51 3.64 -10.33
C ALA A 76 14.51 2.94 -11.27
#